data_AF-A0A7Y3X058-F1
#
_entry.id   AF-A0A7Y3X058-F1
#
_cell.length_a   1.000
_cell.length_b   1.000
_cell.length_c   1.000
_cell.angle_alpha   90.00
_cell.angle_beta   90.00
_cell.angle_gamma   90.00
#
_symmetry.space_group_name_H-M   'P 1'
#
loop_
_entity.id
_entity.type
_entity.pdbx_description
1 polymer ?
#
loop_
_entity_poly.entity_id
_entity_poly.type
_entity_poly.pdbx_seq_one_letter_code
_entity_poly.pdbx_strand_id
1 'polypeptide(L)'
;MSTTIKPKHIGRNISRIRELRGMKQEALAEAIGVSQQTVSGIEGNEEVDNKRLVEIAKVLGVTVEAIENFSEESVFNFFNNFYDNSVSNSNGQGASGPIFNFNPLDKMVELYERLVLAEKELVQAEKAKVEYLEKLLNK
;
A
#
# COMPACT_ATOMS: atom_id res chain seq x y z
N MET A 1 -12.38 -28.60 -15.65
CA MET A 1 -11.08 -27.90 -15.60
C MET A 1 -10.37 -28.38 -14.34
N SER A 2 -9.23 -29.04 -14.47
CA SER A 2 -8.51 -29.62 -13.35
C SER A 2 -7.67 -28.53 -12.69
N THR A 3 -8.10 -28.00 -11.54
CA THR A 3 -7.28 -27.13 -10.70
C THR A 3 -6.32 -28.00 -9.91
N THR A 4 -5.30 -28.52 -10.58
CA THR A 4 -4.15 -29.10 -9.90
C THR A 4 -3.45 -27.96 -9.16
N ILE A 5 -3.52 -28.00 -7.84
CA ILE A 5 -2.76 -27.12 -6.95
C ILE A 5 -1.29 -27.37 -7.29
N LYS A 6 -0.69 -26.52 -8.13
CA LYS A 6 0.72 -26.63 -8.47
C LYS A 6 1.52 -26.50 -7.16
N PRO A 7 2.54 -27.35 -6.93
CA PRO A 7 3.41 -27.19 -5.77
C PRO A 7 3.97 -25.77 -5.77
N LYS A 8 3.88 -25.10 -4.62
CA LYS A 8 4.35 -23.73 -4.47
C LYS A 8 5.87 -23.73 -4.57
N HIS A 9 6.39 -23.16 -5.65
CA HIS A 9 7.83 -23.10 -5.90
C HIS A 9 8.41 -21.83 -5.26
N ILE A 10 9.03 -21.96 -4.08
CA ILE A 10 9.54 -20.83 -3.29
C ILE A 10 10.62 -20.06 -4.07
N GLY A 11 11.54 -20.75 -4.74
CA GLY A 11 12.57 -20.11 -5.57
C GLY A 11 12.00 -19.20 -6.66
N ARG A 12 10.91 -19.61 -7.32
CA ARG A 12 10.26 -18.83 -8.37
C ARG A 12 9.53 -17.61 -7.80
N ASN A 13 8.97 -17.73 -6.61
CA ASN A 13 8.40 -16.59 -5.88
C ASN A 13 9.47 -15.56 -5.53
N ILE A 14 10.63 -16.00 -5.03
CA ILE A 14 11.80 -15.14 -4.76
C ILE A 14 12.22 -14.40 -6.04
N SER A 15 12.37 -15.13 -7.15
CA SER A 15 12.74 -14.55 -8.45
C SER A 15 11.77 -13.46 -8.88
N ARG A 16 10.47 -13.71 -8.74
CA ARG A 16 9.42 -12.75 -9.14
C ARG A 16 9.38 -11.51 -8.25
N ILE A 17 9.50 -11.68 -6.93
CA ILE A 17 9.59 -10.56 -5.99
C ILE A 17 10.84 -9.72 -6.28
N ARG A 18 11.97 -10.36 -6.58
CA ARG A 18 13.22 -9.68 -6.95
C ARG A 18 13.05 -8.83 -8.21
N GLU A 19 12.41 -9.38 -9.25
CA GLU A 19 12.10 -8.65 -10.49
C GLU A 19 11.19 -7.45 -10.25
N LEU A 20 10.14 -7.61 -9.43
CA LEU A 20 9.23 -6.52 -9.06
C LEU A 20 9.94 -5.40 -8.29
N ARG A 21 10.99 -5.74 -7.54
CA ARG A 21 11.88 -4.78 -6.86
C ARG A 21 12.94 -4.16 -7.79
N GLY A 22 13.00 -4.56 -9.06
CA GLY A 22 14.02 -4.09 -10.00
C GLY A 22 15.45 -4.52 -9.66
N MET A 23 15.60 -5.59 -8.87
CA MET A 23 16.89 -6.05 -8.36
C MET A 23 17.49 -7.13 -9.27
N LYS A 24 18.79 -7.03 -9.59
CA LYS A 24 19.51 -8.07 -10.36
C LYS A 24 19.92 -9.25 -9.46
N GLN A 25 20.16 -10.42 -10.06
CA GLN A 25 20.61 -11.59 -9.30
C GLN A 25 21.95 -11.35 -8.60
N GLU A 26 22.86 -10.62 -9.24
CA GLU A 26 24.16 -10.25 -8.67
C GLU A 26 24.00 -9.37 -7.42
N ALA A 27 23.07 -8.41 -7.47
CA ALA A 27 22.80 -7.50 -6.35
C ALA A 27 22.19 -8.24 -5.15
N LEU A 28 21.29 -9.19 -5.40
CA LEU A 28 20.77 -10.05 -4.34
C LEU A 28 21.90 -10.90 -3.75
N ALA A 29 22.73 -11.51 -4.61
CA ALA A 29 23.85 -12.36 -4.20
C ALA A 29 24.85 -11.61 -3.32
N GLU A 30 25.22 -10.39 -3.70
CA GLU A 30 26.08 -9.51 -2.93
C GLU A 30 25.48 -9.19 -1.55
N ALA A 31 24.17 -8.90 -1.50
CA ALA A 31 23.48 -8.56 -0.25
C ALA A 31 23.36 -9.72 0.74
N ILE A 32 23.26 -10.96 0.27
CA ILE A 32 23.24 -12.17 1.12
C ILE A 32 24.61 -12.86 1.23
N GLY A 33 25.67 -12.27 0.66
CA GLY A 33 27.04 -12.77 0.75
C GLY A 33 27.29 -14.11 0.06
N VAL A 34 26.61 -14.38 -1.06
CA VAL A 34 26.78 -15.60 -1.86
C VAL A 34 27.14 -15.27 -3.31
N SER A 35 27.43 -16.30 -4.11
CA SER A 35 27.67 -16.12 -5.54
C SER A 35 26.35 -15.98 -6.32
N GLN A 36 26.38 -15.29 -7.47
CA GLN A 36 25.24 -15.21 -8.38
C GLN A 36 24.71 -16.62 -8.76
N GLN A 37 25.60 -17.59 -8.97
CA GLN A 37 25.24 -18.97 -9.28
C GLN A 37 24.44 -19.62 -8.15
N THR A 38 24.80 -19.32 -6.90
CA THR A 38 24.04 -19.76 -5.72
C THR A 38 22.63 -19.18 -5.71
N VAL A 39 22.47 -17.88 -6.02
CA VAL A 39 21.13 -17.27 -6.13
C VAL A 39 20.32 -17.89 -7.25
N SER A 40 20.92 -18.12 -8.42
CA SER A 40 20.26 -18.82 -9.53
C SER A 40 19.80 -20.22 -9.15
N GLY A 41 20.62 -20.97 -8.41
CA GLY A 41 20.25 -22.27 -7.85
C GLY A 41 19.11 -22.19 -6.83
N ILE A 42 19.11 -21.18 -5.96
CA ILE A 42 18.03 -20.94 -5.00
C ILE A 42 16.72 -20.62 -5.73
N GLU A 43 16.76 -19.78 -6.76
CA GLU A 43 15.57 -19.42 -7.56
C GLU A 43 15.02 -20.61 -8.36
N GLY A 44 15.87 -21.58 -8.71
CA GLY A 44 15.49 -22.82 -9.39
C GLY A 44 14.99 -23.95 -8.48
N ASN A 45 15.07 -23.79 -7.16
CA ASN A 45 14.63 -24.81 -6.21
C ASN A 45 13.22 -24.56 -5.67
N GLU A 46 12.43 -25.63 -5.54
CA GLU A 46 11.08 -25.56 -4.98
C GLU A 46 11.09 -25.22 -3.48
N GLU A 47 12.08 -25.75 -2.75
CA GLU A 47 12.29 -25.50 -1.33
C GLU A 47 13.59 -24.74 -1.07
N VAL A 48 13.56 -23.84 -0.08
CA VAL A 48 14.71 -23.06 0.35
C VAL A 48 14.82 -23.19 1.87
N ASP A 49 16.03 -23.38 2.38
CA ASP A 49 16.27 -23.44 3.82
C ASP A 49 15.75 -22.16 4.51
N ASN A 50 15.03 -22.34 5.62
CA ASN A 50 14.34 -21.26 6.32
C ASN A 50 15.32 -20.13 6.73
N LYS A 51 16.54 -20.48 7.14
CA LYS A 51 17.58 -19.48 7.47
C LYS A 51 17.91 -18.58 6.27
N ARG A 52 18.05 -19.17 5.08
CA ARG A 52 18.30 -18.44 3.83
C ARG A 52 17.09 -17.65 3.38
N LEU A 53 15.90 -18.21 3.56
CA LEU A 53 14.64 -17.53 3.24
C LEU A 53 14.45 -16.26 4.08
N VAL A 54 14.80 -16.29 5.37
CA VAL A 54 14.78 -15.12 6.26
C VAL A 54 15.78 -14.05 5.80
N GLU A 55 17.01 -14.44 5.43
CA GLU A 55 18.02 -13.52 4.90
C GLU A 55 17.53 -12.83 3.62
N ILE A 56 16.99 -13.61 2.69
CA ILE A 56 16.44 -13.12 1.42
C ILE A 56 15.25 -12.20 1.65
N ALA A 57 14.32 -12.58 2.53
CA ALA A 57 13.16 -11.77 2.88
C ALA A 57 13.56 -10.40 3.44
N LYS A 58 14.58 -10.36 4.31
CA LYS A 58 15.13 -9.13 4.87
C LYS A 58 15.73 -8.22 3.80
N VAL A 59 16.48 -8.77 2.84
CA VAL A 59 17.07 -8.00 1.74
C VAL A 59 16.00 -7.48 0.77
N LEU A 60 14.99 -8.30 0.46
CA LEU A 60 13.88 -7.93 -0.42
C LEU A 60 12.84 -7.01 0.26
N GLY A 61 12.97 -6.78 1.58
CA GLY A 61 12.06 -5.94 2.37
C GLY A 61 10.65 -6.51 2.44
N VAL A 62 10.52 -7.84 2.54
CA VAL A 62 9.25 -8.57 2.66
C VAL A 62 9.31 -9.55 3.84
N THR A 63 8.16 -10.07 4.26
CA THR A 63 8.12 -11.16 5.26
C THR A 63 8.34 -12.51 4.58
N VAL A 64 8.79 -13.50 5.35
CA VAL A 64 8.90 -14.90 4.86
C VAL A 64 7.55 -15.41 4.36
N GLU A 65 6.49 -15.14 5.13
CA GLU A 65 5.11 -15.48 4.75
C GLU A 65 4.69 -14.85 3.42
N ALA A 66 5.15 -13.64 3.11
CA ALA A 66 4.86 -12.99 1.84
C ALA A 66 5.52 -13.69 0.66
N ILE A 67 6.68 -14.33 0.84
CA ILE A 67 7.34 -15.15 -0.18
C ILE A 67 6.61 -16.49 -0.36
N GLU A 68 6.21 -17.13 0.75
CA GLU A 68 5.50 -18.42 0.74
C GLU A 68 4.07 -18.33 0.19
N ASN A 69 3.41 -17.20 0.41
CA ASN A 69 2.05 -16.92 -0.08
C ASN A 69 2.03 -16.02 -1.32
N PHE A 70 3.19 -15.75 -1.91
CA PHE A 70 3.28 -14.96 -3.12
C PHE A 70 2.49 -15.62 -4.24
N SER A 71 1.56 -14.86 -4.82
CA SER A 71 0.92 -15.19 -6.08
C SER A 71 0.81 -13.91 -6.91
N GLU A 72 1.01 -14.02 -8.22
CA GLU A 72 0.90 -12.85 -9.11
C GLU A 72 -0.49 -12.22 -9.02
N GLU A 73 -1.53 -13.05 -8.91
CA GLU A 73 -2.92 -12.60 -8.70
C GLU A 73 -3.09 -11.83 -7.39
N SER A 74 -2.44 -12.24 -6.28
CA SER A 74 -2.48 -11.50 -5.01
C SER A 74 -1.85 -10.11 -5.14
N VAL A 75 -0.79 -9.97 -5.94
CA VAL A 75 -0.13 -8.68 -6.19
C VAL A 75 -1.03 -7.79 -7.06
N PHE A 76 -1.58 -8.32 -8.15
CA PHE A 76 -2.54 -7.57 -8.98
C PHE A 76 -3.79 -7.19 -8.20
N ASN A 77 -4.32 -8.07 -7.36
CA ASN A 77 -5.46 -7.78 -6.51
C ASN A 77 -5.13 -6.72 -5.45
N PHE A 78 -3.92 -6.73 -4.86
CA PHE A 78 -3.50 -5.68 -3.93
C PHE A 78 -3.38 -4.32 -4.62
N PHE A 79 -2.74 -4.26 -5.80
CA PHE A 79 -2.66 -3.01 -6.58
C PHE A 79 -4.04 -2.53 -7.03
N ASN A 80 -4.89 -3.41 -7.56
CA ASN A 80 -6.25 -3.05 -7.93
C ASN A 80 -7.04 -2.56 -6.71
N ASN A 81 -6.94 -3.22 -5.55
CA ASN A 81 -7.58 -2.74 -4.33
C ASN A 81 -7.01 -1.39 -3.85
N PHE A 82 -5.73 -1.09 -4.06
CA PHE A 82 -5.16 0.19 -3.67
C PHE A 82 -5.64 1.36 -4.55
N TYR A 83 -5.93 1.09 -5.83
CA TYR A 83 -6.48 2.09 -6.75
C TYR A 83 -8.03 2.14 -6.74
N ASP A 84 -8.70 1.02 -6.45
CA ASP A 84 -10.17 0.85 -6.51
C ASP A 84 -10.87 0.98 -5.14
N ASN A 85 -10.15 0.91 -4.00
CA ASN A 85 -10.72 1.26 -2.69
C ASN A 85 -10.80 2.77 -2.42
N SER A 86 -10.74 3.61 -3.47
CA SER A 86 -11.30 4.96 -3.36
C SER A 86 -12.84 4.94 -3.40
N VAL A 87 -13.50 3.83 -3.82
CA VAL A 87 -14.97 3.80 -3.99
C VAL A 87 -15.67 2.49 -3.55
N SER A 88 -15.00 1.39 -3.21
CA SER A 88 -15.72 0.10 -3.05
C SER A 88 -15.47 -0.66 -1.74
N ASN A 89 -15.61 0.01 -0.59
CA ASN A 89 -15.95 -0.71 0.65
C ASN A 89 -17.45 -1.08 0.66
N SER A 90 -17.84 -2.06 -0.15
CA SER A 90 -19.07 -2.80 0.11
C SER A 90 -19.05 -4.16 -0.60
N ASN A 91 -18.86 -5.22 0.20
CA ASN A 91 -19.22 -6.61 -0.06
C ASN A 91 -18.28 -7.45 -0.94
N GLY A 92 -17.36 -8.19 -0.30
CA GLY A 92 -16.74 -9.36 -0.93
C GLY A 92 -15.44 -9.86 -0.31
N GLN A 93 -15.55 -10.67 0.75
CA GLN A 93 -14.62 -11.73 1.18
C GLN A 93 -13.10 -11.53 0.97
N GLY A 94 -12.37 -11.42 2.09
CA GLY A 94 -11.06 -12.10 2.22
C GLY A 94 -9.79 -11.25 2.37
N ALA A 95 -9.86 -9.93 2.48
CA ALA A 95 -8.67 -9.09 2.66
C ALA A 95 -8.35 -8.87 4.16
N SER A 96 -7.63 -9.80 4.77
CA SER A 96 -7.01 -9.65 6.09
C SER A 96 -5.78 -8.72 6.02
N GLY A 97 -6.00 -7.44 5.76
CA GLY A 97 -5.00 -6.37 5.90
C GLY A 97 -5.39 -5.42 7.05
N PRO A 98 -4.49 -4.52 7.49
CA PRO A 98 -4.84 -3.50 8.47
C PRO A 98 -6.01 -2.68 7.92
N ILE A 99 -7.16 -2.71 8.61
CA ILE A 99 -8.32 -1.91 8.25
C ILE A 99 -7.97 -0.47 8.63
N PHE A 100 -7.43 0.28 7.68
CA PHE A 100 -7.27 1.71 7.82
C PHE A 100 -8.65 2.35 7.72
N ASN A 101 -9.19 2.80 8.86
CA ASN A 101 -10.47 3.52 8.98
C ASN A 101 -10.33 4.98 8.49
N PHE A 102 -9.63 5.18 7.38
CA PHE A 102 -9.43 6.47 6.75
C PHE A 102 -10.32 6.52 5.51
N ASN A 103 -11.52 7.09 5.67
CA ASN A 103 -12.40 7.37 4.55
C ASN A 103 -12.10 8.78 4.02
N PRO A 104 -11.53 8.93 2.82
CA PRO A 104 -11.21 10.24 2.25
C PRO A 104 -12.45 11.12 2.08
N LEU A 105 -13.62 10.52 1.78
CA LEU A 105 -14.86 11.26 1.61
C LEU A 105 -15.32 11.91 2.91
N ASP A 106 -15.24 11.20 4.04
CA ASP A 106 -15.59 11.76 5.35
C ASP A 106 -14.67 12.94 5.70
N LYS A 107 -13.39 12.85 5.34
CA LYS A 107 -12.43 13.96 5.51
C LYS A 107 -12.71 15.13 4.58
N MET A 108 -13.17 14.88 3.36
CA MET A 108 -13.60 15.97 2.47
C MET A 108 -14.85 16.67 2.99
N VAL A 109 -15.84 15.92 3.49
CA VAL A 109 -17.05 16.49 4.10
C VAL A 109 -16.68 17.35 5.31
N GLU A 110 -15.81 16.86 6.20
CA GLU A 110 -15.32 17.62 7.36
C GLU A 110 -14.63 18.93 6.95
N LEU A 111 -13.85 18.92 5.85
CA LEU A 111 -13.24 20.14 5.31
C LEU A 111 -14.27 21.13 4.76
N TYR A 112 -15.30 20.65 4.06
CA TYR A 112 -16.37 21.49 3.54
C TYR A 112 -17.19 22.12 4.67
N GLU A 113 -17.52 21.38 5.72
CA GLU A 113 -18.25 21.91 6.88
C GLU A 113 -17.45 23.02 7.57
N ARG A 114 -16.13 22.85 7.75
CA ARG A 114 -15.26 23.89 8.30
C ARG A 114 -15.17 25.12 7.40
N LEU A 115 -15.11 24.92 6.09
CA LEU A 115 -15.08 26.03 5.12
C LEU A 115 -16.37 26.84 5.19
N VAL A 116 -17.53 26.18 5.22
CA VAL A 116 -18.83 26.84 5.36
C VAL A 116 -18.94 27.60 6.69
N LEU A 117 -18.36 27.07 7.78
CA LEU A 117 -18.32 27.77 9.07
C LEU A 117 -17.47 29.04 8.98
N ALA A 118 -16.27 28.94 8.41
CA ALA A 118 -15.35 30.07 8.25
C ALA A 118 -15.95 31.19 7.38
N GLU A 119 -16.65 30.84 6.30
CA GLU A 119 -17.36 31.81 5.46
C GLU A 119 -18.46 32.54 6.24
N LYS A 120 -19.22 31.83 7.10
CA LYS A 120 -20.24 32.46 7.95
C LYS A 120 -19.64 33.45 8.95
N GLU A 121 -18.51 33.10 9.56
CA GLU A 121 -17.81 33.99 10.49
C GLU A 121 -17.27 35.24 9.79
N LEU A 122 -16.72 35.11 8.57
CA LEU A 122 -16.27 36.25 7.77
C LEU A 122 -17.43 37.20 7.43
N VAL A 123 -18.57 36.65 6.99
CA VAL A 123 -19.76 37.47 6.69
C VAL A 123 -20.26 38.21 7.93
N GLN A 124 -20.20 37.58 9.11
CA GLN A 124 -20.57 38.24 10.37
C GLN A 124 -19.59 39.37 10.72
N ALA A 125 -18.29 39.14 10.55
CA ALA A 125 -17.26 40.15 10.78
C ALA A 125 -17.41 41.36 9.83
N GLU A 126 -17.73 41.12 8.56
CA GLU A 126 -18.00 42.18 7.59
C GLU A 126 -19.23 43.01 7.97
N LYS A 127 -20.33 42.37 8.38
CA LYS A 127 -21.54 43.06 8.84
C LYS A 127 -21.26 43.93 10.07
N ALA A 128 -20.54 43.40 11.06
CA ALA A 128 -20.15 44.16 12.25
C ALA A 128 -19.27 45.37 11.91
N LYS A 129 -18.37 45.23 10.93
CA LYS A 129 -17.53 46.32 10.43
C LYS A 129 -18.36 47.39 9.73
N VAL A 130 -19.31 47.01 8.88
CA VAL A 130 -20.21 47.96 8.20
C VAL A 130 -21.04 48.74 9.22
N GLU A 131 -21.65 48.05 10.20
CA GLU A 131 -22.44 48.71 11.25
C GLU A 131 -21.59 49.70 12.07
N TYR A 132 -20.34 49.35 12.38
CA TYR A 132 -19.41 50.25 13.05
C TYR A 132 -19.10 51.50 12.21
N LEU A 133 -18.88 51.34 10.90
CA LEU A 133 -18.64 52.44 9.98
C LEU A 133 -19.86 53.36 9.84
N GLU A 134 -21.07 52.80 9.77
CA GLU A 134 -22.32 53.58 9.75
C GLU A 134 -22.50 54.42 11.02
N LYS A 135 -22.17 53.87 12.20
CA LYS A 135 -22.19 54.61 13.47
C LYS A 135 -21.17 55.76 13.51
N LEU A 136 -20.03 55.62 12.83
CA LEU A 136 -19.03 56.68 12.71
C LEU A 136 -19.45 57.77 11.72
N LEU A 137 -20.16 57.42 10.65
CA LEU A 137 -20.65 58.34 9.63
C LEU A 137 -21.89 59.15 10.07
N ASN A 138 -22.72 58.60 10.95
CA ASN A 138 -23.91 59.27 11.49
C ASN A 138 -23.63 60.17 12.72
N LYS A 139 -22.37 60.61 12.88
CA LYS A 139 -21.92 61.59 13.88
C LYS A 139 -21.47 62.87 13.20
#